data_AF-A0A2Z6D3W0-F1
#
_entry.id   AF-A0A2Z6D3W0-F1
#
_cell.length_a   1.000
_cell.length_b   1.000
_cell.length_c   1.000
_cell.angle_alpha   90.00
_cell.angle_beta   90.00
_cell.angle_gamma   90.00
#
_symmetry.space_group_name_H-M   'P 1'
#
loop_
_entity.id
_entity.type
_entity.pdbx_description
1 polymer ?
#
loop_
_entity_poly.entity_id
_entity_poly.type
_entity_poly.pdbx_seq_one_letter_code
_entity_poly.pdbx_strand_id
1 'polypeptide(L)' 'MTPRELKEKWNLSYTKLAIFLCRDQRTVERYCTEEEVQDMVFGYCWFLDQWFSLHGVTPPPFIFTPAN' A
#
# COMPACT_ATOMS: atom_id res chain seq x y z
N MET A 1 -5.61 0.99 -9.99
CA MET A 1 -5.77 0.44 -8.63
C MET A 1 -5.71 1.57 -7.64
N THR A 2 -6.74 1.75 -6.83
CA THR A 2 -6.79 2.79 -5.80
C THR A 2 -6.03 2.35 -4.54
N PRO A 3 -5.60 3.30 -3.69
CA PRO A 3 -5.03 2.96 -2.38
C PRO A 3 -5.95 2.10 -1.52
N ARG A 4 -7.27 2.33 -1.61
CA ARG A 4 -8.28 1.51 -0.94
C ARG A 4 -8.31 0.08 -1.46
N GLU A 5 -8.34 -0.10 -2.78
CA GLU A 5 -8.33 -1.43 -3.40
C GLU A 5 -7.06 -2.21 -3.01
N LEU A 6 -5.89 -1.56 -3.05
CA LEU A 6 -4.64 -2.18 -2.64
C LEU A 6 -4.67 -2.59 -1.16
N LYS A 7 -5.18 -1.70 -0.28
CA LYS A 7 -5.34 -1.97 1.15
C LYS A 7 -6.18 -3.21 1.42
N GLU A 8 -7.34 -3.29 0.76
CA GLU A 8 -8.31 -4.39 0.93
C GLU A 8 -7.74 -5.69 0.36
N LYS A 9 -7.19 -5.65 -0.85
CA LYS A 9 -6.58 -6.81 -1.52
C LYS A 9 -5.44 -7.41 -0.70
N TRP A 10 -4.60 -6.57 -0.10
CA TRP A 10 -3.43 -7.00 0.66
C TRP A 10 -3.68 -7.07 2.18
N ASN A 11 -4.92 -6.85 2.63
CA ASN A 11 -5.32 -6.82 4.04
C ASN A 11 -4.40 -5.95 4.93
N LEU A 12 -4.11 -4.72 4.47
CA LEU A 12 -3.20 -3.80 5.15
C LEU A 12 -3.92 -2.91 6.18
N SER A 13 -3.21 -2.57 7.27
CA SER A 13 -3.55 -1.39 8.08
C SER A 13 -3.11 -0.11 7.35
N TYR A 14 -3.70 1.03 7.73
CA TYR A 14 -3.28 2.33 7.17
C TYR A 14 -1.80 2.62 7.41
N THR A 15 -1.26 2.27 8.57
CA THR A 15 0.17 2.40 8.88
C THR A 15 1.05 1.60 7.92
N LYS A 16 0.68 0.35 7.59
CA LYS A 16 1.44 -0.46 6.64
C LYS A 16 1.35 0.08 5.22
N LEU A 17 0.17 0.49 4.80
CA LEU A 17 -0.01 1.12 3.49
C LEU A 17 0.79 2.43 3.37
N ALA A 18 0.86 3.22 4.44
CA ALA A 18 1.66 4.43 4.51
C ALA A 18 3.17 4.19 4.30
N ILE A 19 3.70 3.09 4.84
CA ILE A 19 5.08 2.65 4.58
C ILE A 19 5.27 2.36 3.08
N PHE A 20 4.38 1.57 2.47
CA PHE A 20 4.48 1.24 1.05
C PHE A 20 4.37 2.45 0.14
N LEU A 21 3.49 3.40 0.48
CA LEU A 21 3.26 4.62 -0.33
C LEU A 21 4.28 5.74 -0.02
N CYS A 22 5.19 5.53 0.94
CA CYS A 22 6.13 6.54 1.41
C CYS A 22 5.41 7.86 1.78
N ARG A 23 4.36 7.74 2.59
CA ARG A 23 3.54 8.87 3.09
C ARG A 23 3.26 8.69 4.58
N ASP A 24 2.76 9.73 5.23
CA ASP A 24 2.21 9.60 6.58
C ASP A 24 0.82 8.92 6.55
N GLN A 25 0.42 8.36 7.69
CA GLN A 25 -0.84 7.62 7.81
C GLN A 25 -2.07 8.48 7.49
N ARG A 26 -2.10 9.75 7.92
CA ARG A 26 -3.25 10.63 7.75
C ARG A 26 -3.48 10.95 6.28
N THR A 27 -2.41 11.16 5.51
CA THR A 27 -2.47 11.34 4.06
C THR A 27 -3.05 10.09 3.38
N VAL A 28 -2.63 8.90 3.78
CA VAL A 28 -3.13 7.64 3.21
C VAL A 28 -4.59 7.37 3.57
N GLU A 29 -5.03 7.71 4.79
CA GLU A 29 -6.43 7.63 5.18
C GLU A 29 -7.31 8.48 4.25
N ARG A 30 -6.89 9.73 3.97
CA ARG A 30 -7.55 10.61 3.00
C ARG A 30 -7.54 10.05 1.58
N TYR A 31 -6.46 9.38 1.18
CA TYR A 31 -6.42 8.73 -0.13
C TYR A 31 -7.41 7.58 -0.26
N CYS A 32 -7.66 6.84 0.83
CA CYS A 32 -8.64 5.75 0.83
C CYS A 32 -10.10 6.23 0.88
N THR A 33 -10.35 7.51 1.17
CA THR A 33 -11.68 8.13 1.09
C THR A 33 -11.90 8.93 -0.20
N GLU A 34 -10.96 8.87 -1.15
CA GLU A 34 -11.03 9.48 -2.49
C GLU A 34 -11.19 11.02 -2.51
N GLU A 35 -10.87 11.71 -1.41
CA GLU A 35 -11.01 13.17 -1.34
C GLU A 35 -9.97 13.91 -2.20
N GLU A 36 -8.71 13.43 -2.23
CA GLU A 36 -7.59 14.08 -2.93
C GLU A 36 -6.48 13.06 -3.26
N VAL A 37 -6.68 12.15 -4.21
CA VAL A 37 -5.63 11.21 -4.64
C VAL A 37 -4.90 11.77 -5.85
N GLN A 38 -3.57 11.93 -5.76
CA GLN A 38 -2.76 12.30 -6.91
C GLN A 38 -2.68 11.12 -7.89
N ASP A 39 -2.78 11.38 -9.21
CA ASP A 39 -2.72 10.34 -10.27
C ASP A 39 -1.52 9.38 -10.13
N MET A 40 -0.37 9.92 -9.73
CA MET A 40 0.86 9.15 -9.48
C MET A 40 0.66 8.05 -8.44
N VAL A 41 -0.18 8.27 -7.43
CA VAL A 41 -0.43 7.31 -6.36
C VAL A 41 -1.18 6.09 -6.89
N PHE A 42 -2.13 6.26 -7.81
CA PHE A 42 -2.81 5.13 -8.47
C PHE A 42 -1.83 4.28 -9.28
N GLY A 43 -0.96 4.94 -10.06
CA GLY A 43 0.10 4.28 -10.83
C GLY A 43 1.05 3.50 -9.93
N TYR A 44 1.42 4.07 -8.79
CA TYR A 44 2.30 3.41 -7.83
C TYR A 44 1.64 2.23 -7.13
N CYS A 45 0.36 2.34 -6.74
CA CYS A 45 -0.41 1.22 -6.19
C CYS A 45 -0.49 0.06 -7.18
N TRP A 46 -0.74 0.37 -8.45
CA TRP A 46 -0.75 -0.65 -9.51
C TRP A 46 0.63 -1.29 -9.70
N PHE A 47 1.69 -0.48 -9.73
CA PHE A 47 3.06 -0.99 -9.84
C PHE A 47 3.42 -1.95 -8.70
N LEU A 48 3.13 -1.58 -7.46
CA LEU A 48 3.34 -2.43 -6.29
C LEU A 48 2.60 -3.77 -6.44
N ASP A 49 1.32 -3.72 -6.81
CA ASP A 49 0.52 -4.92 -7.02
C ASP A 49 1.10 -5.87 -8.07
N GLN A 50 1.51 -5.33 -9.22
CA GLN A 50 2.08 -6.12 -10.30
C GLN A 50 3.47 -6.67 -9.95
N TRP A 51 4.33 -5.85 -9.34
CA TRP A 51 5.68 -6.26 -8.97
C TRP A 51 5.64 -7.44 -8.00
N PHE A 52 4.87 -7.34 -6.91
CA PHE A 52 4.76 -8.42 -5.93
C PHE A 52 4.10 -9.68 -6.51
N SER A 53 3.06 -9.52 -7.33
CA SER A 53 2.42 -10.65 -8.02
C SER A 53 3.38 -11.38 -8.94
N LEU A 54 4.21 -10.66 -9.72
CA LEU A 54 5.19 -11.24 -10.64
C LEU A 54 6.28 -12.02 -9.91
N HIS A 55 6.74 -11.50 -8.77
CA HIS A 55 7.84 -12.09 -8.02
C HIS A 55 7.36 -13.17 -7.02
N GLY A 56 6.06 -13.50 -6.99
CA GLY A 56 5.50 -14.53 -6.10
C GLY A 56 5.67 -14.23 -4.62
N VAL A 57 6.06 -12.99 -4.29
CA VAL A 57 6.16 -12.51 -2.92
C VAL A 57 4.80 -11.94 -2.56
N THR A 58 4.14 -12.53 -1.56
CA THR A 58 3.10 -11.81 -0.85
C THR A 58 3.74 -10.58 -0.20
N PRO A 59 3.06 -9.42 -0.14
CA PRO A 59 3.56 -8.26 0.60
C PRO A 59 3.96 -8.76 1.97
N PRO A 60 5.24 -8.67 2.33
CA PRO A 60 5.78 -9.56 3.34
C PRO A 60 5.05 -9.33 4.66
N PRO A 61 4.56 -10.39 5.35
CA PRO A 61 4.21 -10.26 6.76
C PRO A 61 5.43 -9.84 7.63
N PHE A 62 6.63 -9.83 7.04
CA PHE A 62 7.95 -9.75 7.69
C PHE A 62 8.52 -8.34 7.93
N ILE A 63 7.80 -7.24 7.71
CA ILE A 63 8.31 -5.91 8.15
C ILE A 63 8.42 -5.83 9.70
N PHE A 64 7.92 -6.83 10.46
CA PHE A 64 7.96 -6.84 11.93
C PHE A 64 8.33 -8.18 12.58
N THR A 65 9.13 -9.04 11.97
CA THR A 65 9.90 -10.00 12.79
C THR A 65 11.10 -9.24 13.35
N PRO A 66 11.21 -9.01 14.67
CA PRO A 66 12.46 -8.51 15.23
C PRO A 66 13.56 -9.51 14.84
N ALA A 67 14.74 -9.01 14.49
CA ALA A 67 15.91 -9.87 14.33
C ALA A 67 16.12 -10.61 15.65
N ASN A 68 16.10 -11.95 15.61
CA ASN A 68 16.50 -12.81 16.73
C ASN A 68 17.97 -12.58 17.09
#